data_AF-A0A978V6Z1-F1
#
_entry.id   AF-A0A978V6Z1-F1
#
_cell.length_a   1.000
_cell.length_b   1.000
_cell.length_c   1.000
_cell.angle_alpha   90.00
_cell.angle_beta   90.00
_cell.angle_gamma   90.00
#
_symmetry.space_group_name_H-M   'P 1'
#
loop_
_entity.id
_entity.type
_entity.pdbx_description
1 polymer ?
#
loop_
_entity_poly.entity_id
_entity_poly.type
_entity_poly.pdbx_seq_one_letter_code
_entity_poly.pdbx_strand_id
1 'polypeptide(L)'
;MANRDEPVYEKVSKLSLQKDGNLVLTDAGRLDIWATGTASLSPAFLYLHDNGNLMLNNSKGVLWQSFDSPTDTLLPLQLFTKSTKLVSSRSESNFSTGFYTFSFSDNNLLNLIFDNSEVSSVCWPPPWLVSWEAGRSICNNSRVAMLNSLGNFSSSDDFTFLATDYGSILQRRLRMDYDGNIRLYSRTNDGAEWYVSWEAIRDSCKINGICGVNGLCTYDYSSGRKCSCLPGYKMKNRTDWTKGCEPKFNPSCNRNDSKFIRLFSVEFYGDDYGFFPNYTLSQCEELCSSLCNCKGFQYSFFNTGIINCYPKTLLLNGYRTPSFFGDLYLRLPKSYHLPQEKTLEEFSLECSNVTAQELNRTYSKKHENQSVKLLLWFVTGVGGFQLICFVSVWDQGMSIGDHNIGGNGQRPYGERDRGDAWRQSRTAVARGGQESLLVELRETENRGLVSWVRENIKGSSSDVIEPSLEKIMDPSMGEQCDMMKMAKLLVVAMKCVEEEKGGRPTMSQVVEMLQDNH
;
A
#
# COMPACT_ATOMS: atom_id res chain seq x y z
N MET A 1 1.57 -7.62 0.42
CA MET A 1 2.57 -6.55 0.66
C MET A 1 3.45 -6.97 1.83
N ALA A 2 4.78 -6.99 1.68
CA ALA A 2 5.69 -7.54 2.70
C ALA A 2 5.89 -6.61 3.91
N ASN A 3 5.99 -5.30 3.67
CA ASN A 3 6.36 -4.28 4.64
C ASN A 3 5.26 -3.21 4.81
N ARG A 4 4.00 -3.64 4.94
CA ARG A 4 2.84 -2.74 4.86
C ARG A 4 2.81 -1.62 5.90
N ASP A 5 3.38 -1.87 7.08
CA ASP A 5 3.44 -0.92 8.20
C ASP A 5 4.77 -0.14 8.24
N GLU A 6 5.71 -0.52 7.38
CA GLU A 6 7.06 0.06 7.32
C GLU A 6 7.36 0.47 5.87
N PRO A 7 6.79 1.59 5.38
CA PRO A 7 7.06 2.09 4.04
C PRO A 7 8.56 2.37 3.86
N VAL A 8 9.02 2.31 2.60
CA VAL A 8 10.43 2.44 2.24
C VAL A 8 10.64 3.53 1.20
N TYR A 9 11.85 4.07 1.12
CA TYR A 9 12.16 5.16 0.20
C TYR A 9 12.37 4.66 -1.24
N GLU A 10 11.37 4.91 -2.09
CA GLU A 10 11.23 4.40 -3.46
C GLU A 10 12.53 4.31 -4.27
N LYS A 11 13.40 5.32 -4.20
CA LYS A 11 14.59 5.42 -5.06
C LYS A 11 15.83 4.64 -4.57
N VAL A 12 15.86 4.23 -3.30
CA VAL A 12 17.10 3.70 -2.67
C VAL A 12 16.89 2.30 -2.09
N SER A 13 15.66 1.92 -1.77
CA SER A 13 15.36 0.62 -1.21
C SER A 13 15.55 -0.50 -2.24
N LYS A 14 15.94 -1.67 -1.77
CA LYS A 14 16.19 -2.84 -2.63
C LYS A 14 15.69 -4.12 -1.95
N LEU A 15 15.07 -4.98 -2.73
CA LEU A 15 14.79 -6.37 -2.36
C LEU A 15 15.94 -7.23 -2.91
N SER A 16 16.63 -7.96 -2.04
CA SER A 16 17.76 -8.80 -2.44
C SER A 16 17.70 -10.17 -1.78
N LEU A 17 17.91 -11.20 -2.59
CA LEU A 17 18.18 -12.55 -2.11
C LEU A 17 19.67 -12.64 -1.76
N GLN A 18 19.96 -12.85 -0.47
CA GLN A 18 21.31 -12.92 0.06
C GLN A 18 21.93 -14.31 -0.18
N LYS A 19 23.26 -14.42 -0.05
CA LYS A 19 24.00 -15.66 -0.29
C LYS A 19 23.67 -16.78 0.69
N ASP A 20 23.18 -16.42 1.86
CA ASP A 20 22.66 -17.34 2.88
C ASP A 20 21.21 -17.76 2.60
N GLY A 21 20.62 -17.39 1.46
CA GLY A 21 19.24 -17.75 1.13
C GLY A 21 18.18 -16.98 1.92
N ASN A 22 18.53 -15.85 2.55
CA ASN A 22 17.57 -14.94 3.15
C ASN A 22 17.11 -13.88 2.14
N LEU A 23 15.80 -13.69 1.98
CA LEU A 23 15.24 -12.64 1.13
C LEU A 23 14.99 -11.41 2.00
N VAL A 24 15.66 -10.29 1.70
CA VAL A 24 15.68 -9.10 2.56
C VAL A 24 15.33 -7.83 1.78
N LEU A 25 14.43 -7.03 2.34
CA LEU A 25 14.13 -5.67 1.91
C LEU A 25 14.93 -4.68 2.74
N THR A 26 15.87 -4.00 2.11
CA THR A 26 16.74 -3.01 2.75
C THR A 26 16.35 -1.61 2.27
N ASP A 27 16.19 -0.65 3.19
CA ASP A 27 15.89 0.75 2.90
C ASP A 27 17.17 1.62 2.78
N ALA A 28 17.00 2.92 2.50
CA ALA A 28 18.07 3.91 2.57
C ALA A 28 18.88 3.77 3.88
N GLY A 29 20.19 4.02 3.81
CA GLY A 29 21.08 3.86 4.98
C GLY A 29 21.38 2.41 5.40
N ARG A 30 21.00 1.39 4.61
CA ARG A 30 21.22 -0.05 4.89
C ARG A 30 20.46 -0.60 6.10
N LEU A 31 19.28 -0.04 6.38
CA LEU A 31 18.40 -0.60 7.39
C LEU A 31 17.57 -1.73 6.77
N ASP A 32 17.64 -2.93 7.36
CA ASP A 32 16.80 -4.05 6.94
C ASP A 32 15.40 -3.88 7.54
N ILE A 33 14.40 -3.67 6.67
CA ILE A 33 13.02 -3.37 7.06
C ILE A 33 12.17 -4.64 7.15
N TRP A 34 12.48 -5.62 6.30
CA TRP A 34 11.75 -6.88 6.27
C TRP A 34 12.67 -8.00 5.77
N ALA A 35 12.50 -9.20 6.31
CA ALA A 35 13.23 -10.39 5.88
C ALA A 35 12.37 -11.66 6.04
N THR A 36 12.64 -12.67 5.23
CA THR A 36 11.98 -13.99 5.36
C THR A 36 12.46 -14.80 6.55
N GLY A 37 13.65 -14.51 7.10
CA GLY A 37 14.22 -15.24 8.23
C GLY A 37 14.71 -16.65 7.86
N THR A 38 15.05 -16.88 6.59
CA THR A 38 15.35 -18.20 6.01
C THR A 38 16.84 -18.47 5.83
N ALA A 39 17.70 -17.75 6.57
CA ALA A 39 19.14 -17.90 6.46
C ALA A 39 19.58 -19.36 6.67
N SER A 40 20.30 -19.89 5.69
CA SER A 40 20.70 -21.28 5.56
C SER A 40 22.06 -21.38 4.86
N LEU A 41 22.71 -22.53 5.01
CA LEU A 41 23.97 -22.83 4.32
C LEU A 41 23.75 -23.29 2.87
N SER A 42 22.51 -23.67 2.51
CA SER A 42 22.17 -24.11 1.16
C SER A 42 21.76 -22.93 0.28
N PRO A 43 22.16 -22.92 -1.01
CA PRO A 43 21.63 -21.96 -1.98
C PRO A 43 20.10 -22.02 -2.05
N ALA A 44 19.46 -20.85 -2.11
CA ALA A 44 18.02 -20.72 -2.26
C ALA A 44 17.66 -20.10 -3.62
N PHE A 45 16.49 -20.44 -4.13
CA PHE A 45 15.94 -19.96 -5.39
C PHE A 45 14.56 -19.36 -5.15
N LEU A 46 14.32 -18.18 -5.72
CA LEU A 46 13.07 -17.46 -5.61
C LEU A 46 12.26 -17.64 -6.90
N TYR A 47 11.02 -18.09 -6.78
CA TYR A 47 10.10 -18.34 -7.88
C TYR A 47 8.81 -17.55 -7.69
N LEU A 48 8.33 -16.88 -8.74
CA LEU A 48 6.98 -16.33 -8.78
C LEU A 48 6.12 -17.23 -9.67
N HIS A 49 5.16 -17.92 -9.08
CA HIS A 49 4.24 -18.79 -9.80
C HIS A 49 3.09 -17.99 -10.42
N ASP A 50 2.47 -18.53 -11.48
CA ASP A 50 1.35 -17.89 -12.21
C ASP A 50 0.11 -17.64 -11.34
N ASN A 51 -0.04 -18.42 -10.26
CA ASN A 51 -1.10 -18.21 -9.28
C ASN A 51 -0.82 -17.01 -8.33
N GLY A 52 0.32 -16.35 -8.48
CA GLY A 52 0.76 -15.23 -7.67
C GLY A 52 1.57 -15.62 -6.42
N ASN A 53 1.81 -16.91 -6.18
CA ASN A 53 2.61 -17.33 -5.04
C ASN A 53 4.10 -17.09 -5.29
N LEU A 54 4.70 -16.20 -4.51
CA LEU A 54 6.15 -16.03 -4.42
C LEU A 54 6.72 -17.06 -3.44
N MET A 55 7.56 -17.97 -3.91
CA MET A 55 8.11 -19.09 -3.14
C MET A 55 9.63 -19.06 -3.12
N LEU A 56 10.20 -19.34 -1.96
CA LEU A 56 11.63 -19.47 -1.73
C LEU A 56 11.95 -20.94 -1.42
N ASN A 57 12.72 -21.59 -2.28
CA ASN A 57 13.04 -23.01 -2.17
C ASN A 57 14.55 -23.24 -2.06
N ASN A 58 14.93 -24.35 -1.43
CA ASN A 58 16.30 -24.88 -1.49
C ASN A 58 16.26 -26.38 -1.81
N SER A 59 17.42 -27.05 -1.75
CA SER A 59 17.54 -28.49 -1.99
C SER A 59 16.75 -29.38 -1.01
N LYS A 60 16.27 -28.84 0.12
CA LYS A 60 15.49 -29.56 1.13
C LYS A 60 13.98 -29.32 1.01
N GLY A 61 13.54 -28.35 0.19
CA GLY A 61 12.13 -28.04 -0.03
C GLY A 61 11.83 -26.55 0.07
N VAL A 62 10.56 -26.24 0.38
CA VAL A 62 10.05 -24.87 0.53
C VAL A 62 10.51 -24.29 1.86
N LEU A 63 11.19 -23.15 1.80
CA LEU A 63 11.64 -22.40 2.98
C LEU A 63 10.63 -21.34 3.41
N TRP A 64 9.99 -20.68 2.45
CA TRP A 64 9.02 -19.62 2.68
C TRP A 64 8.11 -19.47 1.46
N GLN A 65 6.86 -19.06 1.68
CA GLN A 65 5.95 -18.70 0.60
C GLN A 65 5.03 -17.54 1.00
N SER A 66 4.72 -16.68 0.04
CA SER A 66 3.86 -15.52 0.27
C SER A 66 2.42 -15.88 0.66
N PHE A 67 1.93 -17.04 0.21
CA PHE A 67 0.58 -17.51 0.50
C PHE A 67 0.33 -17.81 1.98
N ASP A 68 1.38 -18.05 2.77
CA ASP A 68 1.28 -18.25 4.22
C ASP A 68 1.15 -16.92 4.98
N SER A 69 1.33 -15.79 4.31
CA SER A 69 1.30 -14.45 4.91
C SER A 69 0.50 -13.47 4.03
N PRO A 70 -0.82 -13.70 3.82
CA PRO A 70 -1.65 -12.76 3.10
C PRO A 70 -1.75 -11.41 3.81
N THR A 71 -2.05 -10.36 3.05
CA THR A 71 -2.34 -9.03 3.60
C THR A 71 -3.83 -8.83 3.79
N ASP A 72 -4.49 -8.18 2.85
CA ASP A 72 -5.93 -7.91 2.81
C ASP A 72 -6.64 -8.83 1.81
N THR A 73 -5.91 -9.65 1.06
CA THR A 73 -6.40 -10.36 -0.11
C THR A 73 -6.09 -11.85 -0.05
N LEU A 74 -7.09 -12.67 -0.35
CA LEU A 74 -6.99 -14.11 -0.58
C LEU A 74 -7.22 -14.40 -2.07
N LEU A 75 -6.29 -15.13 -2.68
CA LEU A 75 -6.37 -15.53 -4.09
C LEU A 75 -7.04 -16.92 -4.25
N PRO A 76 -7.56 -17.25 -5.45
CA PRO A 76 -8.03 -18.59 -5.73
C PRO A 76 -6.94 -19.64 -5.48
N LEU A 77 -7.33 -20.78 -4.92
CA LEU A 77 -6.46 -21.91 -4.55
C LEU A 77 -5.41 -21.60 -3.48
N GLN A 78 -5.45 -20.40 -2.87
CA GLN A 78 -4.70 -20.11 -1.66
C GLN A 78 -5.43 -20.72 -0.46
N LEU A 79 -4.74 -21.58 0.29
CA LEU A 79 -5.31 -22.20 1.48
C LEU A 79 -5.35 -21.19 2.63
N PHE A 80 -6.54 -20.87 3.11
CA PHE A 80 -6.74 -20.06 4.31
C PHE A 80 -6.84 -21.00 5.52
N THR A 81 -6.01 -20.80 6.54
CA THR A 81 -5.88 -21.67 7.71
C THR A 81 -6.06 -20.92 9.02
N LYS A 82 -6.02 -21.63 10.15
CA LYS A 82 -6.03 -21.03 11.50
C LYS A 82 -4.92 -20.00 11.76
N SER A 83 -3.79 -20.07 11.04
CA SER A 83 -2.65 -19.16 11.24
C SER A 83 -2.65 -17.99 10.26
N THR A 84 -3.51 -18.00 9.24
CA THR A 84 -3.64 -16.91 8.28
C THR A 84 -4.74 -15.96 8.70
N LYS A 85 -4.55 -14.67 8.41
CA LYS A 85 -5.56 -13.63 8.61
C LYS A 85 -5.54 -12.66 7.45
N LEU A 86 -6.71 -12.16 7.05
CA LEU A 86 -6.78 -10.98 6.18
C LEU A 86 -6.97 -9.76 7.06
N VAL A 87 -6.16 -8.73 6.85
CA VAL A 87 -6.21 -7.49 7.62
C VAL A 87 -6.43 -6.34 6.64
N SER A 88 -7.52 -5.61 6.84
CA SER A 88 -7.87 -4.43 6.04
C SER A 88 -6.74 -3.41 5.97
N SER A 89 -6.75 -2.58 4.93
CA SER A 89 -5.95 -1.35 4.89
C SER A 89 -6.58 -0.28 5.78
N ARG A 90 -5.79 0.70 6.23
CA ARG A 90 -6.27 1.78 7.10
C ARG A 90 -7.23 2.73 6.40
N SER A 91 -7.00 2.97 5.11
CA SER A 91 -7.89 3.70 4.21
C SER A 91 -7.62 3.27 2.78
N GLU A 92 -8.24 3.92 1.80
CA GLU A 92 -7.98 3.70 0.39
C GLU A 92 -6.53 4.01 -0.02
N SER A 93 -5.93 5.07 0.54
CA SER A 93 -4.58 5.51 0.23
C SER A 93 -3.52 5.07 1.24
N ASN A 94 -3.95 4.66 2.44
CA ASN A 94 -3.05 4.18 3.49
C ASN A 94 -3.16 2.66 3.65
N PHE A 95 -2.15 1.96 3.15
CA PHE A 95 -2.05 0.49 3.16
C PHE A 95 -1.56 -0.10 4.50
N SER A 96 -1.27 0.75 5.50
CA SER A 96 -0.96 0.27 6.84
C SER A 96 -2.09 -0.58 7.42
N THR A 97 -1.81 -1.27 8.50
CA THR A 97 -2.76 -2.10 9.23
C THR A 97 -4.02 -1.31 9.61
N GLY A 98 -5.17 -1.77 9.12
CA GLY A 98 -6.49 -1.25 9.41
C GLY A 98 -7.11 -1.84 10.67
N PHE A 99 -8.40 -1.60 10.87
CA PHE A 99 -9.14 -2.03 12.06
C PHE A 99 -9.81 -3.40 11.93
N TYR A 100 -9.95 -3.90 10.71
CA TYR A 100 -10.73 -5.12 10.45
C TYR A 100 -9.82 -6.30 10.14
N THR A 101 -10.12 -7.42 10.79
CA THR A 101 -9.42 -8.69 10.61
C THR A 101 -10.42 -9.79 10.28
N PHE A 102 -10.13 -10.58 9.25
CA PHE A 102 -10.85 -11.80 8.92
C PHE A 102 -9.98 -13.01 9.25
N SER A 103 -10.44 -13.86 10.18
CA SER A 103 -9.67 -15.02 10.66
C SER A 103 -10.56 -16.04 11.37
N PHE A 104 -10.05 -17.27 11.48
CA PHE A 104 -10.67 -18.27 12.35
C PHE A 104 -10.52 -17.89 13.82
N SER A 105 -11.60 -18.04 14.57
CA SER A 105 -11.61 -17.94 16.03
C SER A 105 -11.24 -19.27 16.69
N ASP A 106 -11.09 -19.25 18.02
CA ASP A 106 -10.86 -20.46 18.82
C ASP A 106 -12.05 -21.42 18.81
N ASN A 107 -13.26 -20.92 18.51
CA ASN A 107 -14.48 -21.70 18.38
C ASN A 107 -14.67 -22.31 16.98
N ASN A 108 -13.60 -22.36 16.17
CA ASN A 108 -13.59 -22.86 14.79
C ASN A 108 -14.40 -22.04 13.77
N LEU A 109 -15.03 -20.94 14.19
CA LEU A 109 -15.80 -20.06 13.30
C LEU A 109 -14.90 -19.09 12.56
N LEU A 110 -15.19 -18.87 11.29
CA LEU A 110 -14.54 -17.87 10.46
C LEU A 110 -15.21 -16.51 10.71
N ASN A 111 -14.49 -15.62 11.39
CA ASN A 111 -15.03 -14.36 11.90
C ASN A 111 -14.41 -13.15 11.21
N LEU A 112 -15.23 -12.12 11.04
CA LEU A 112 -14.81 -10.74 10.85
C LEU A 112 -14.78 -10.05 12.23
N ILE A 113 -13.65 -9.45 12.56
CA ILE A 113 -13.39 -8.78 13.83
C ILE A 113 -13.07 -7.32 13.54
N PHE A 114 -13.74 -6.42 14.24
CA PHE A 114 -13.37 -5.01 14.32
C PHE A 114 -12.60 -4.80 15.62
N ASP A 115 -11.41 -4.25 15.51
CA ASP A 115 -10.52 -4.01 16.64
C ASP A 115 -9.90 -2.61 16.53
N ASN A 116 -10.20 -1.76 17.50
CA ASN A 116 -9.60 -0.43 17.62
C ASN A 116 -9.02 -0.23 19.03
N SER A 117 -8.50 0.97 19.32
CA SER A 117 -7.88 1.25 20.61
C SER A 117 -8.83 1.24 21.81
N GLU A 118 -10.15 1.26 21.58
CA GLU A 118 -11.18 1.36 22.62
C GLU A 118 -11.99 0.07 22.77
N VAL A 119 -12.28 -0.64 21.68
CA VAL A 119 -13.22 -1.77 21.63
C VAL A 119 -12.78 -2.80 20.60
N SER A 120 -13.02 -4.07 20.92
CA SER A 120 -12.86 -5.22 20.03
C SER A 120 -14.18 -5.99 19.96
N SER A 121 -14.67 -6.30 18.76
CA SER A 121 -15.96 -6.97 18.58
C SER A 121 -15.99 -7.87 17.34
N VAL A 122 -16.65 -9.02 17.46
CA VAL A 122 -16.99 -9.86 16.31
C VAL A 122 -18.16 -9.19 15.57
N CYS A 123 -17.96 -8.93 14.29
CA CYS A 123 -18.92 -8.22 13.43
C CYS A 123 -19.71 -9.17 12.54
N TRP A 124 -19.09 -10.28 12.15
CA TRP A 124 -19.70 -11.26 11.26
C TRP A 124 -19.10 -12.67 11.50
N PRO A 125 -19.90 -13.76 11.48
CA PRO A 125 -21.36 -13.78 11.36
C PRO A 125 -22.04 -12.99 12.50
N PRO A 126 -23.33 -12.63 12.37
CA PRO A 126 -24.01 -11.80 13.35
C PRO A 126 -23.84 -12.35 14.78
N PRO A 127 -23.19 -11.62 15.70
CA PRO A 127 -22.79 -12.17 17.01
C PRO A 127 -23.96 -12.48 17.94
N TRP A 128 -25.16 -11.99 17.64
CA TRP A 128 -26.39 -12.28 18.39
C TRP A 128 -27.07 -13.59 18.00
N LEU A 129 -26.65 -14.23 16.90
CA LEU A 129 -27.15 -15.54 16.50
C LEU A 129 -26.25 -16.63 17.07
N VAL A 130 -26.85 -17.73 17.51
CA VAL A 130 -26.08 -18.95 17.77
C VAL A 130 -25.58 -19.53 16.44
N SER A 131 -24.45 -20.26 16.46
CA SER A 131 -23.73 -20.64 15.25
C SER A 131 -24.59 -21.33 14.19
N TRP A 132 -25.46 -22.26 14.59
CA TRP A 132 -26.31 -23.01 13.67
C TRP A 132 -27.45 -22.17 13.07
N GLU A 133 -27.98 -21.17 13.79
CA GLU A 133 -28.92 -20.18 13.23
C GLU A 133 -28.23 -19.28 12.19
N ALA A 134 -26.94 -19.01 12.37
CA ALA A 134 -26.11 -18.32 11.38
C ALA A 134 -25.64 -19.24 10.23
N GLY A 135 -26.13 -20.48 10.17
CA GLY A 135 -25.73 -21.47 9.16
C GLY A 135 -24.27 -21.90 9.28
N ARG A 136 -23.73 -21.93 10.51
CA ARG A 136 -22.34 -22.30 10.81
C ARG A 136 -22.24 -23.53 11.70
N SER A 137 -21.15 -24.27 11.54
CA SER A 137 -20.80 -25.42 12.35
C SER A 137 -19.48 -25.21 13.08
N ILE A 138 -19.48 -25.45 14.39
CA ILE A 138 -18.28 -25.40 15.24
C ILE A 138 -17.59 -26.78 15.37
N CYS A 139 -18.20 -27.83 14.83
CA CYS A 139 -17.79 -29.22 15.06
C CYS A 139 -16.49 -29.58 14.31
N ASN A 140 -16.20 -28.92 13.20
CA ASN A 140 -15.02 -29.18 12.40
C ASN A 140 -13.87 -28.26 12.83
N ASN A 141 -12.85 -28.83 13.47
CA ASN A 141 -11.72 -28.09 14.03
C ASN A 141 -10.55 -27.89 13.06
N SER A 142 -10.69 -28.30 11.79
CA SER A 142 -9.63 -28.17 10.78
C SER A 142 -9.26 -26.70 10.52
N ARG A 143 -10.22 -25.77 10.64
CA ARG A 143 -10.03 -24.32 10.46
C ARG A 143 -9.33 -24.02 9.14
N VAL A 144 -9.95 -24.49 8.06
CA VAL A 144 -9.48 -24.28 6.68
C VAL A 144 -10.58 -23.69 5.82
N ALA A 145 -10.23 -22.80 4.90
CA ALA A 145 -11.11 -22.28 3.89
C ALA A 145 -10.36 -22.08 2.56
N MET A 146 -11.10 -22.09 1.45
CA MET A 146 -10.51 -21.92 0.13
C MET A 146 -11.53 -21.32 -0.84
N LEU A 147 -11.06 -20.37 -1.65
CA LEU A 147 -11.74 -19.88 -2.83
C LEU A 147 -11.28 -20.70 -4.05
N ASN A 148 -12.20 -21.27 -4.82
CA ASN A 148 -11.85 -21.96 -6.05
C ASN A 148 -11.86 -21.01 -7.27
N SER A 149 -11.34 -21.49 -8.40
CA SER A 149 -11.25 -20.74 -9.65
C SER A 149 -12.60 -20.47 -10.33
N LEU A 150 -13.70 -21.07 -9.88
CA LEU A 150 -15.06 -20.87 -10.40
C LEU A 150 -15.87 -19.85 -9.58
N GLY A 151 -15.31 -19.34 -8.48
CA GLY A 151 -15.99 -18.38 -7.61
C GLY A 151 -16.82 -19.02 -6.49
N ASN A 152 -16.52 -20.26 -6.08
CA ASN A 152 -17.06 -20.87 -4.87
C ASN A 152 -16.05 -20.75 -3.74
N PHE A 153 -16.46 -20.15 -2.64
CA PHE A 153 -15.73 -20.14 -1.39
C PHE A 153 -16.34 -21.16 -0.43
N SER A 154 -15.49 -21.99 0.17
CA SER A 154 -15.91 -22.96 1.18
C SER A 154 -15.00 -22.91 2.39
N SER A 155 -15.59 -23.00 3.57
CA SER A 155 -14.93 -22.96 4.87
C SER A 155 -15.33 -24.17 5.71
N SER A 156 -14.44 -24.57 6.61
CA SER A 156 -14.64 -25.69 7.52
C SER A 156 -15.81 -25.47 8.50
N ASP A 157 -16.23 -24.23 8.73
CA ASP A 157 -17.38 -23.89 9.58
C ASP A 157 -18.73 -23.94 8.85
N ASP A 158 -18.82 -24.71 7.76
CA ASP A 158 -19.97 -24.85 6.84
C ASP A 158 -20.36 -23.56 6.09
N PHE A 159 -19.58 -22.50 6.25
CA PHE A 159 -19.81 -21.29 5.47
C PHE A 159 -19.39 -21.48 4.01
N THR A 160 -20.35 -21.23 3.13
CA THR A 160 -20.13 -21.25 1.69
C THR A 160 -20.81 -20.06 1.03
N PHE A 161 -20.23 -19.58 -0.06
CA PHE A 161 -20.90 -18.64 -0.95
C PHE A 161 -20.45 -18.85 -2.39
N LEU A 162 -21.32 -18.42 -3.31
CA LEU A 162 -21.06 -18.42 -4.74
C LEU A 162 -20.99 -16.97 -5.23
N ALA A 163 -20.06 -16.71 -6.12
CA ALA A 163 -20.02 -15.50 -6.92
C ALA A 163 -21.30 -15.39 -7.79
N THR A 164 -21.74 -14.17 -8.09
CA THR A 164 -22.83 -13.93 -9.04
C THR A 164 -22.52 -14.44 -10.46
N ASP A 165 -21.24 -14.55 -10.79
CA ASP A 165 -20.70 -15.05 -12.06
C ASP A 165 -20.21 -16.51 -11.98
N TYR A 166 -20.67 -17.25 -10.96
CA TYR A 166 -20.22 -18.61 -10.67
C TYR A 166 -20.25 -19.51 -11.91
N GLY A 167 -19.18 -20.30 -12.07
CA GLY A 167 -18.97 -21.19 -13.23
C GLY A 167 -18.14 -20.57 -14.34
N SER A 168 -17.98 -19.24 -14.36
CA SER A 168 -17.03 -18.57 -15.25
C SER A 168 -15.60 -18.69 -14.72
N ILE A 169 -14.60 -18.86 -15.59
CA ILE A 169 -13.19 -18.84 -15.21
C ILE A 169 -12.68 -17.41 -15.38
N LEU A 170 -12.68 -16.65 -14.29
CA LEU A 170 -12.28 -15.24 -14.25
C LEU A 170 -11.13 -15.05 -13.27
N GLN A 171 -10.33 -13.99 -13.46
CA GLN A 171 -9.42 -13.55 -12.42
C GLN A 171 -10.23 -13.05 -11.23
N ARG A 172 -9.95 -13.60 -10.04
CA ARG A 172 -10.70 -13.32 -8.82
C ARG A 172 -9.79 -13.00 -7.65
N ARG A 173 -10.32 -12.22 -6.71
CA ARG A 173 -9.68 -11.97 -5.42
C ARG A 173 -10.74 -11.72 -4.34
N LEU A 174 -10.63 -12.40 -3.21
CA LEU A 174 -11.43 -12.12 -2.04
C LEU A 174 -10.67 -11.11 -1.17
N ARG A 175 -11.27 -9.97 -0.87
CA ARG A 175 -10.58 -8.87 -0.18
C ARG A 175 -11.32 -8.45 1.08
N MET A 176 -10.55 -8.22 2.12
CA MET A 176 -10.94 -7.46 3.31
C MET A 176 -10.74 -5.97 3.01
N ASP A 177 -11.79 -5.30 2.61
CA ASP A 177 -11.71 -3.89 2.22
C ASP A 177 -11.53 -2.98 3.45
N TYR A 178 -10.98 -1.78 3.21
CA TYR A 178 -10.71 -0.79 4.26
C TYR A 178 -12.00 -0.28 4.95
N ASP A 179 -13.14 -0.45 4.30
CA ASP A 179 -14.45 -0.05 4.82
C ASP A 179 -15.09 -1.08 5.76
N GLY A 180 -14.39 -2.20 6.01
CA GLY A 180 -14.79 -3.24 6.93
C GLY A 180 -15.68 -4.33 6.34
N ASN A 181 -15.87 -4.35 5.02
CA ASN A 181 -16.58 -5.43 4.35
C ASN A 181 -15.63 -6.42 3.67
N ILE A 182 -16.09 -7.65 3.52
CA ILE A 182 -15.39 -8.67 2.74
C ILE A 182 -16.10 -8.79 1.40
N ARG A 183 -15.35 -8.64 0.32
CA ARG A 183 -15.89 -8.65 -1.04
C ARG A 183 -15.10 -9.59 -1.93
N LEU A 184 -15.81 -10.38 -2.72
CA LEU A 184 -15.23 -11.08 -3.85
C LEU A 184 -15.27 -10.13 -5.05
N TYR A 185 -14.10 -9.90 -5.63
CA TYR A 185 -13.97 -9.19 -6.87
C TYR A 185 -13.69 -10.16 -7.99
N SER A 186 -14.39 -9.96 -9.10
CA SER A 186 -14.12 -10.63 -10.37
C SER A 186 -13.66 -9.58 -11.37
N ARG A 187 -12.72 -9.98 -12.24
CA ARG A 187 -12.25 -9.14 -13.33
C ARG A 187 -12.96 -9.50 -14.62
N THR A 188 -13.33 -8.50 -15.42
CA THR A 188 -13.93 -8.70 -16.75
C THR A 188 -12.98 -9.50 -17.67
N ASN A 189 -13.54 -10.20 -18.65
CA ASN A 189 -12.78 -11.06 -19.57
C ASN A 189 -11.74 -10.31 -20.40
N ASP A 190 -12.02 -9.05 -20.72
CA ASP A 190 -11.09 -8.14 -21.40
C ASP A 190 -9.99 -7.60 -20.46
N GLY A 191 -10.04 -7.94 -19.17
CA GLY A 191 -9.09 -7.50 -18.15
C GLY A 191 -9.23 -6.03 -17.77
N ALA A 192 -10.24 -5.31 -18.24
CA ALA A 192 -10.34 -3.86 -18.07
C ALA A 192 -10.74 -3.46 -16.64
N GLU A 193 -11.69 -4.16 -16.02
CA GLU A 193 -12.35 -3.67 -14.81
C GLU A 193 -12.57 -4.76 -13.75
N TRP A 194 -12.49 -4.37 -12.48
CA TRP A 194 -12.88 -5.20 -11.34
C TRP A 194 -14.28 -4.81 -10.88
N TYR A 195 -15.16 -5.80 -10.72
CA TYR A 195 -16.49 -5.60 -10.15
C TYR A 195 -16.72 -6.53 -8.96
N VAL A 196 -17.62 -6.13 -8.06
CA VAL A 196 -18.01 -6.93 -6.89
C VAL A 196 -18.97 -8.02 -7.33
N SER A 197 -18.55 -9.29 -7.22
CA SER A 197 -19.37 -10.46 -7.55
C SER A 197 -19.95 -11.15 -6.30
N TRP A 198 -19.53 -10.74 -5.10
CA TRP A 198 -20.16 -11.10 -3.83
C TRP A 198 -19.71 -10.15 -2.71
N GLU A 199 -20.56 -9.92 -1.71
CA GLU A 199 -20.22 -9.17 -0.49
C GLU A 199 -20.85 -9.79 0.76
N ALA A 200 -20.15 -9.71 1.89
CA ALA A 200 -20.60 -10.30 3.16
C ALA A 200 -21.73 -9.50 3.81
N ILE A 201 -21.60 -8.17 3.82
CA ILE A 201 -22.53 -7.25 4.50
C ILE A 201 -23.11 -6.28 3.47
N ARG A 202 -24.38 -6.48 3.10
CA ARG A 202 -25.08 -5.60 2.13
C ARG A 202 -25.43 -4.23 2.72
N ASP A 203 -25.85 -4.22 3.98
CA ASP A 203 -26.16 -2.97 4.68
C ASP A 203 -24.87 -2.38 5.24
N SER A 204 -24.29 -1.46 4.47
CA SER A 204 -23.02 -0.81 4.82
C SER A 204 -23.03 -0.11 6.18
N CYS A 205 -24.19 0.27 6.73
CA CYS A 205 -24.26 0.89 8.06
C CYS A 205 -24.18 -0.11 9.23
N LYS A 206 -24.33 -1.41 8.95
CA LYS A 206 -24.17 -2.48 9.95
C LYS A 206 -22.73 -2.92 10.15
N ILE A 207 -21.80 -2.41 9.35
CA ILE A 207 -20.38 -2.67 9.56
C ILE A 207 -19.91 -1.86 10.77
N ASN A 208 -19.25 -2.51 11.72
CA ASN A 208 -18.82 -1.85 12.95
C ASN A 208 -17.75 -0.78 12.69
N GLY A 209 -17.71 0.26 13.52
CA GLY A 209 -16.60 1.22 13.57
C GLY A 209 -16.64 2.37 12.56
N ILE A 210 -17.60 2.40 11.63
CA ILE A 210 -17.58 3.35 10.52
C ILE A 210 -17.66 4.82 10.96
N CYS A 211 -18.66 5.17 11.77
CA CYS A 211 -18.90 6.56 12.17
C CYS A 211 -18.22 6.93 13.50
N GLY A 212 -17.40 6.02 14.05
CA GLY A 212 -16.76 6.17 15.35
C GLY A 212 -17.74 6.32 16.52
N VAL A 213 -17.19 6.61 17.69
CA VAL A 213 -17.98 6.79 18.93
C VAL A 213 -18.88 8.02 18.87
N ASN A 214 -20.08 7.93 19.43
CA ASN A 214 -21.13 8.95 19.39
C ASN A 214 -21.56 9.39 17.97
N GLY A 215 -21.20 8.60 16.95
CA GLY A 215 -21.62 8.78 15.57
C GLY A 215 -22.85 7.93 15.23
N LEU A 216 -23.62 8.38 14.25
CA LEU A 216 -24.79 7.72 13.71
C LEU A 216 -24.62 7.54 12.20
N CYS A 217 -24.75 6.30 11.74
CA CYS A 217 -24.78 5.94 10.34
C CYS A 217 -26.21 5.99 9.78
N THR A 218 -26.34 6.57 8.61
CA THR A 218 -27.56 6.57 7.81
C THR A 218 -27.21 6.16 6.39
N TYR A 219 -28.08 5.38 5.76
CA TYR A 219 -27.92 5.01 4.36
C TYR A 219 -28.92 5.80 3.52
N ASP A 220 -28.43 6.49 2.52
CA ASP A 220 -29.23 7.21 1.54
C ASP A 220 -28.98 6.62 0.16
N TYR A 221 -30.03 6.35 -0.62
CA TYR A 221 -29.89 5.71 -1.93
C TYR A 221 -29.14 6.57 -2.96
N SER A 222 -29.19 7.91 -2.81
CA SER A 222 -28.58 8.84 -3.77
C SER A 222 -27.12 9.17 -3.44
N SER A 223 -26.78 9.18 -2.15
CA SER A 223 -25.49 9.64 -1.63
C SER A 223 -24.72 8.58 -0.85
N GLY A 224 -25.27 7.36 -0.79
CA GLY A 224 -24.69 6.22 -0.12
C GLY A 224 -24.70 6.37 1.40
N ARG A 225 -23.66 5.83 2.02
CA ARG A 225 -23.47 5.83 3.47
C ARG A 225 -23.07 7.22 3.98
N LYS A 226 -23.81 7.74 4.95
CA LYS A 226 -23.55 9.03 5.60
C LYS A 226 -23.38 8.86 7.11
N CYS A 227 -22.34 9.48 7.64
CA CYS A 227 -22.12 9.60 9.08
C CYS A 227 -22.54 10.99 9.57
N SER A 228 -23.10 11.03 10.78
CA SER A 228 -23.48 12.25 11.47
C SER A 228 -23.21 12.11 12.96
N CYS A 229 -23.02 13.22 13.68
CA CYS A 229 -22.93 13.16 15.13
C CYS A 229 -24.32 13.15 15.77
N LEU A 230 -24.45 12.48 16.91
CA LEU A 230 -25.67 12.53 17.72
C LEU A 230 -26.00 13.98 18.14
N PRO A 231 -27.27 14.31 18.40
CA PRO A 231 -27.65 15.65 18.83
C PRO A 231 -26.92 16.05 20.12
N GLY A 232 -26.33 17.25 20.12
CA GLY A 232 -25.48 17.72 21.22
C GLY A 232 -24.01 17.32 21.11
N TYR A 233 -23.61 16.66 20.03
CA TYR A 233 -22.22 16.28 19.75
C TYR A 233 -21.67 16.98 18.50
N LYS A 234 -20.36 17.03 18.35
CA LYS A 234 -19.63 17.51 17.16
C LYS A 234 -18.52 16.53 16.79
N MET A 235 -18.13 16.55 15.53
CA MET A 235 -17.06 15.68 15.02
C MET A 235 -15.73 16.03 15.69
N LYS A 236 -14.97 15.02 16.15
CA LYS A 236 -13.66 15.24 16.76
C LYS A 236 -12.61 15.68 15.73
N ASN A 237 -12.65 15.06 14.56
CA ASN A 237 -11.72 15.32 13.47
C ASN A 237 -12.48 15.41 12.14
N ARG A 238 -12.37 16.55 11.44
CA ARG A 238 -13.06 16.81 10.16
C ARG A 238 -12.59 15.97 8.98
N THR A 239 -11.44 15.30 9.10
CA THR A 239 -10.87 14.47 8.04
C THR A 239 -11.07 12.97 8.27
N ASP A 240 -11.53 12.56 9.46
CA ASP A 240 -11.55 11.14 9.85
C ASP A 240 -12.73 10.82 10.80
N TRP A 241 -13.79 10.23 10.23
CA TRP A 241 -14.97 9.77 10.98
C TRP A 241 -14.65 8.64 11.98
N THR A 242 -13.56 7.90 11.81
CA THR A 242 -13.21 6.81 12.73
C THR A 242 -12.89 7.33 14.14
N LYS A 243 -12.57 8.62 14.27
CA LYS A 243 -12.38 9.31 15.56
C LYS A 243 -13.69 9.61 16.29
N GLY A 244 -14.83 9.54 15.59
CA GLY A 244 -16.16 9.79 16.12
C GLY A 244 -16.40 11.24 16.51
N CYS A 245 -17.28 11.42 17.49
CA CYS A 245 -17.79 12.70 17.96
C CYS A 245 -17.54 12.92 19.45
N GLU A 246 -17.40 14.19 19.83
CA GLU A 246 -17.27 14.66 21.21
C GLU A 246 -18.48 15.52 21.61
N PRO A 247 -18.89 15.51 22.89
CA PRO A 247 -20.03 16.29 23.35
C PRO A 247 -19.76 17.79 23.28
N LYS A 248 -20.77 18.59 22.92
CA LYS A 248 -20.78 20.07 23.00
C LYS A 248 -21.13 20.57 24.42
N PHE A 249 -21.16 19.67 25.40
CA PHE A 249 -21.55 19.91 26.79
C PHE A 249 -20.64 19.15 27.75
N ASN A 250 -20.61 19.58 29.01
CA ASN A 250 -19.89 18.87 30.06
C ASN A 250 -20.75 17.71 30.60
N PRO A 251 -20.26 16.45 30.56
CA PRO A 251 -20.99 15.33 31.15
C PRO A 251 -21.18 15.53 32.66
N SER A 252 -22.41 15.34 33.13
CA SER A 252 -22.77 15.44 34.55
C SER A 252 -23.15 14.05 35.06
N CYS A 253 -22.60 13.63 36.21
CA CYS A 253 -23.07 12.43 36.91
C CYS A 253 -24.23 12.73 37.89
N ASN A 254 -24.71 13.97 37.96
CA ASN A 254 -25.83 14.25 38.86
C ASN A 254 -27.12 13.58 38.33
N ARG A 255 -27.68 12.67 39.14
CA ARG A 255 -28.92 11.93 38.86
C ARG A 255 -30.08 12.86 38.48
N ASN A 256 -30.15 14.04 39.10
CA ASN A 256 -31.24 14.99 38.89
C ASN A 256 -31.02 15.95 37.72
N ASP A 257 -29.84 15.91 37.10
CA ASP A 257 -29.40 16.80 36.02
C ASP A 257 -29.45 16.12 34.65
N SER A 258 -30.26 15.06 34.51
CA SER A 258 -30.38 14.31 33.25
C SER A 258 -31.74 14.56 32.61
N LYS A 259 -31.75 14.72 31.29
CA LYS A 259 -32.92 14.61 30.44
C LYS A 259 -32.63 13.63 29.30
N PHE A 260 -33.68 13.03 28.77
CA PHE A 260 -33.59 12.06 27.69
C PHE A 260 -34.27 12.60 26.44
N ILE A 261 -33.60 12.50 25.30
CA ILE A 261 -34.19 12.78 23.99
C ILE A 261 -34.39 11.48 23.23
N ARG A 262 -35.56 11.30 22.63
CA ARG A 262 -35.88 10.11 21.84
C ARG A 262 -35.34 10.28 20.43
N LEU A 263 -34.59 9.28 19.97
CA LEU A 263 -34.12 9.14 18.60
C LEU A 263 -34.80 7.93 17.97
N PHE A 264 -35.71 8.21 17.03
CA PHE A 264 -36.55 7.20 16.41
C PHE A 264 -35.76 6.22 15.54
N SER A 265 -36.06 4.93 15.68
CA SER A 265 -35.52 3.86 14.81
C SER A 265 -33.99 3.85 14.73
N VAL A 266 -33.34 4.24 15.84
CA VAL A 266 -31.89 4.23 15.99
C VAL A 266 -31.51 3.06 16.87
N GLU A 267 -30.60 2.24 16.36
CA GLU A 267 -30.03 1.11 17.07
C GLU A 267 -28.54 1.36 17.34
N PHE A 268 -28.14 1.17 18.58
CA PHE A 268 -26.75 0.97 18.97
C PHE A 268 -26.65 -0.47 19.46
N TYR A 269 -25.94 -1.33 18.73
CA TYR A 269 -25.76 -2.73 19.11
C TYR A 269 -24.52 -2.89 19.98
N GLY A 270 -24.64 -3.65 21.08
CA GLY A 270 -23.54 -3.91 22.01
C GLY A 270 -23.29 -2.79 23.02
N ASP A 271 -22.18 -2.92 23.78
CA ASP A 271 -21.71 -1.99 24.81
C ASP A 271 -22.75 -1.62 25.90
N ASP A 272 -23.62 -2.57 26.17
CA ASP A 272 -24.66 -2.50 27.19
C ASP A 272 -24.07 -2.62 28.60
N TYR A 273 -24.57 -1.81 29.52
CA TYR A 273 -24.36 -1.99 30.96
C TYR A 273 -25.02 -3.30 31.44
N GLY A 274 -26.17 -3.64 30.87
CA GLY A 274 -26.93 -4.85 31.21
C GLY A 274 -28.23 -4.95 30.45
N PHE A 275 -28.87 -6.12 30.55
CA PHE A 275 -30.15 -6.45 29.91
C PHE A 275 -31.27 -6.48 30.96
N PHE A 276 -32.29 -5.63 30.78
CA PHE A 276 -33.39 -5.48 31.73
C PHE A 276 -34.75 -5.67 31.03
N PRO A 277 -35.30 -6.90 31.04
CA PRO A 277 -36.61 -7.18 30.44
C PRO A 277 -37.76 -6.69 31.32
N ASN A 278 -38.87 -6.31 30.69
CA ASN A 278 -40.10 -5.79 31.32
C ASN A 278 -39.91 -4.49 32.12
N TYR A 279 -38.92 -3.68 31.78
CA TYR A 279 -38.75 -2.36 32.38
C TYR A 279 -39.63 -1.32 31.66
N THR A 280 -40.40 -0.57 32.44
CA THR A 280 -41.08 0.63 31.94
C THR A 280 -40.06 1.70 31.52
N LEU A 281 -40.49 2.62 30.66
CA LEU A 281 -39.63 3.71 30.20
C LEU A 281 -39.06 4.51 31.39
N SER A 282 -39.90 4.86 32.36
CA SER A 282 -39.48 5.59 33.58
C SER A 282 -38.46 4.82 34.41
N GLN A 283 -38.60 3.50 34.54
CA GLN A 283 -37.63 2.67 35.27
C GLN A 283 -36.28 2.65 34.53
N CYS A 284 -36.28 2.60 33.21
CA CYS A 284 -35.06 2.63 32.40
C CYS A 284 -34.36 4.00 32.46
N GLU A 285 -35.12 5.10 32.43
CA GLU A 285 -34.60 6.46 32.64
C GLU A 285 -33.97 6.62 34.03
N GLU A 286 -34.63 6.11 35.07
CA GLU A 286 -34.14 6.14 36.45
C GLU A 286 -32.84 5.34 36.59
N LEU A 287 -32.82 4.13 36.02
CA LEU A 287 -31.65 3.27 36.00
C LEU A 287 -30.47 3.96 35.31
N CYS A 288 -30.63 4.45 34.08
CA CYS A 288 -29.57 5.15 33.37
C CYS A 288 -29.12 6.41 34.11
N SER A 289 -30.05 7.18 34.71
CA SER A 289 -29.72 8.38 35.47
C SER A 289 -28.88 8.09 36.71
N SER A 290 -29.06 6.92 37.33
CA SER A 290 -28.29 6.49 38.51
C SER A 290 -26.86 6.04 38.17
N LEU A 291 -26.58 5.70 36.90
CA LEU A 291 -25.27 5.26 36.43
C LEU A 291 -24.47 6.45 35.86
N CYS A 292 -23.31 6.79 36.44
CA CYS A 292 -22.48 7.92 35.98
C CYS A 292 -22.07 7.83 34.50
N ASN A 293 -21.73 6.62 34.05
CA ASN A 293 -21.21 6.37 32.71
C ASN A 293 -22.31 6.14 31.66
N CYS A 294 -23.59 6.09 32.07
CA CYS A 294 -24.68 5.86 31.12
C CYS A 294 -24.84 7.05 30.18
N LYS A 295 -24.71 6.79 28.88
CA LYS A 295 -24.85 7.78 27.79
C LYS A 295 -26.27 7.88 27.25
N GLY A 296 -27.11 6.92 27.60
CA GLY A 296 -28.48 6.76 27.11
C GLY A 296 -28.91 5.31 27.26
N PHE A 297 -30.06 4.94 26.72
CA PHE A 297 -30.50 3.56 26.73
C PHE A 297 -31.25 3.20 25.47
N GLN A 298 -31.06 1.96 25.01
CA GLN A 298 -31.88 1.37 23.96
C GLN A 298 -33.17 0.87 24.60
N TYR A 299 -34.31 1.25 24.02
CA TYR A 299 -35.63 0.79 24.43
C TYR A 299 -36.28 0.08 23.24
N SER A 300 -36.35 -1.25 23.29
CA SER A 300 -36.81 -2.07 22.16
C SER A 300 -38.02 -2.93 22.49
N PHE A 301 -38.77 -3.26 21.45
CA PHE A 301 -39.98 -4.07 21.49
C PHE A 301 -39.74 -5.29 20.61
N PHE A 302 -39.61 -6.47 21.20
CA PHE A 302 -39.61 -7.70 20.40
C PHE A 302 -41.05 -8.15 20.13
N ASN A 303 -41.24 -8.92 19.06
CA ASN A 303 -42.54 -9.50 18.65
C ASN A 303 -43.25 -10.36 19.72
N THR A 304 -42.63 -10.58 20.87
CA THR A 304 -43.18 -11.26 22.04
C THR A 304 -44.00 -10.34 22.97
N GLY A 305 -44.06 -9.02 22.69
CA GLY A 305 -44.73 -8.03 23.55
C GLY A 305 -43.92 -7.67 24.81
N ILE A 306 -42.71 -8.18 24.94
CA ILE A 306 -41.77 -7.87 26.02
C ILE A 306 -41.00 -6.61 25.65
N ILE A 307 -40.99 -5.65 26.58
CA ILE A 307 -40.22 -4.43 26.44
C ILE A 307 -38.86 -4.62 27.10
N ASN A 308 -37.80 -4.28 26.38
CA ASN A 308 -36.44 -4.44 26.86
C ASN A 308 -35.71 -3.11 26.97
N CYS A 309 -35.03 -2.93 28.11
CA CYS A 309 -34.19 -1.78 28.42
C CYS A 309 -32.72 -2.22 28.40
N TYR A 310 -31.90 -1.47 27.65
CA TYR A 310 -30.46 -1.66 27.59
C TYR A 310 -29.73 -0.33 27.83
N PRO A 311 -29.33 -0.01 29.06
CA PRO A 311 -28.52 1.17 29.34
C PRO A 311 -27.16 1.06 28.64
N LYS A 312 -26.75 2.12 27.94
CA LYS A 312 -25.54 2.17 27.13
C LYS A 312 -24.40 2.86 27.86
N THR A 313 -23.26 2.18 27.98
CA THR A 313 -22.03 2.78 28.55
C THR A 313 -21.18 3.47 27.49
N LEU A 314 -21.26 2.97 26.26
CA LEU A 314 -20.66 3.53 25.06
C LEU A 314 -21.71 3.57 23.95
N LEU A 315 -21.60 4.58 23.08
CA LEU A 315 -22.43 4.71 21.89
C LEU A 315 -21.52 4.48 20.67
N LEU A 316 -21.37 3.22 20.27
CA LEU A 316 -20.61 2.80 19.10
C LEU A 316 -21.50 1.96 18.16
N ASN A 317 -21.19 1.94 16.87
CA ASN A 317 -21.95 1.19 15.86
C ASN A 317 -23.41 1.63 15.76
N GLY A 318 -23.67 2.92 15.97
CA GLY A 318 -25.00 3.50 15.85
C GLY A 318 -25.43 3.59 14.40
N TYR A 319 -26.62 3.08 14.09
CA TYR A 319 -27.23 3.25 12.77
C TYR A 319 -28.74 3.45 12.86
N ARG A 320 -29.32 4.11 11.86
CA ARG A 320 -30.77 4.30 11.73
C ARG A 320 -31.32 3.36 10.68
N THR A 321 -32.31 2.55 11.05
CA THR A 321 -33.05 1.72 10.10
C THR A 321 -34.55 1.71 10.42
N PRO A 322 -35.44 1.95 9.44
CA PRO A 322 -36.89 1.84 9.65
C PRO A 322 -37.35 0.45 10.12
N SER A 323 -36.55 -0.60 9.87
CA SER A 323 -36.88 -1.97 10.25
C SER A 323 -36.64 -2.28 11.73
N PHE A 324 -36.02 -1.38 12.48
CA PHE A 324 -35.70 -1.60 13.89
C PHE A 324 -36.88 -1.21 14.78
N PHE A 325 -37.37 -2.17 15.56
CA PHE A 325 -38.49 -2.01 16.49
C PHE A 325 -38.00 -1.51 17.86
N GLY A 326 -37.55 -0.27 17.90
CA GLY A 326 -37.08 0.37 19.12
C GLY A 326 -36.48 1.73 18.86
N ASP A 327 -36.14 2.42 19.95
CA ASP A 327 -35.58 3.76 19.91
C ASP A 327 -34.43 3.91 20.90
N LEU A 328 -33.53 4.84 20.60
CA LEU A 328 -32.49 5.27 21.53
C LEU A 328 -32.99 6.48 22.30
N TYR A 329 -32.86 6.44 23.62
CA TYR A 329 -33.07 7.59 24.49
C TYR A 329 -31.70 8.12 24.91
N LEU A 330 -31.26 9.19 24.25
CA LEU A 330 -29.95 9.81 24.48
C LEU A 330 -29.99 10.70 25.72
N ARG A 331 -29.03 10.50 26.64
CA ARG A 331 -28.92 11.28 27.87
C ARG A 331 -28.18 12.59 27.60
N LEU A 332 -28.78 13.71 28.01
CA LEU A 332 -28.19 15.04 27.95
C LEU A 332 -28.35 15.76 29.31
N PRO A 333 -27.49 16.73 29.66
CA PRO A 333 -27.70 17.58 30.81
C PRO A 333 -28.98 18.40 30.68
N LYS A 334 -29.71 18.66 31.78
CA LYS A 334 -30.92 19.50 31.73
C LYS A 334 -30.62 20.91 31.23
N SER A 335 -29.47 21.45 31.63
CA SER A 335 -28.95 22.77 31.24
C SER A 335 -28.64 22.91 29.74
N TYR A 336 -28.46 21.79 29.02
CA TYR A 336 -28.08 21.83 27.62
C TYR A 336 -29.31 22.01 26.73
N HIS A 337 -29.50 23.17 26.11
CA HIS A 337 -30.58 23.40 25.16
C HIS A 337 -30.12 23.02 23.75
N LEU A 338 -30.86 22.10 23.11
CA LEU A 338 -30.62 21.79 21.71
C LEU A 338 -30.97 23.01 20.86
N PRO A 339 -30.14 23.37 19.87
CA PRO A 339 -30.51 24.39 18.89
C PRO A 339 -31.84 24.00 18.23
N GLN A 340 -32.80 24.94 18.23
CA GLN A 340 -34.07 24.77 17.56
C GLN A 340 -33.80 24.76 16.05
N GLU A 341 -34.10 23.63 15.39
CA GLU A 341 -33.98 23.38 13.95
C GLU A 341 -32.96 24.24 13.20
N LYS A 342 -31.69 23.82 13.25
CA LYS A 342 -30.88 23.84 12.03
C LYS A 342 -30.70 22.39 11.62
N THR A 343 -31.05 22.11 10.37
CA THR A 343 -30.63 20.95 9.58
C THR A 343 -29.40 20.29 10.20
N LEU A 344 -29.52 19.00 10.53
CA LEU A 344 -28.42 18.14 10.98
C LEU A 344 -27.13 18.65 10.31
N GLU A 345 -26.21 19.27 11.08
CA GLU A 345 -25.05 19.96 10.50
C GLU A 345 -24.32 18.92 9.62
N GLU A 346 -24.43 19.09 8.29
CA GLU A 346 -23.80 18.21 7.32
C GLU A 346 -22.30 18.47 7.39
N PHE A 347 -21.60 17.62 8.14
CA PHE A 347 -20.15 17.60 8.11
C PHE A 347 -19.72 16.77 6.90
N SER A 348 -19.49 17.45 5.77
CA SER A 348 -18.71 16.86 4.67
C SER A 348 -17.27 16.66 5.15
N LEU A 349 -16.72 15.45 4.95
CA LEU A 349 -15.29 15.23 5.15
C LEU A 349 -14.51 16.26 4.33
N GLU A 350 -13.65 17.04 4.98
CA GLU A 350 -12.73 17.92 4.28
C GLU A 350 -11.59 17.05 3.71
N CYS A 351 -11.79 16.52 2.50
CA CYS A 351 -10.76 15.81 1.76
C CYS A 351 -9.74 16.81 1.21
N SER A 352 -8.89 17.34 2.09
CA SER A 352 -7.67 18.03 1.65
C SER A 352 -6.73 16.99 1.05
N ASN A 353 -6.10 17.29 -0.08
CA ASN A 353 -5.06 16.43 -0.66
C ASN A 353 -4.03 16.10 0.42
N VAL A 354 -3.96 14.82 0.81
CA VAL A 354 -3.06 14.34 1.84
C VAL A 354 -1.63 14.71 1.43
N THR A 355 -1.05 15.68 2.13
CA THR A 355 0.38 15.98 2.08
C THR A 355 1.12 14.74 2.56
N ALA A 356 2.10 14.27 1.78
CA ALA A 356 2.94 13.14 2.14
C ALA A 356 3.42 13.26 3.59
N GLN A 357 3.17 12.21 4.39
CA GLN A 357 3.59 12.18 5.77
C GLN A 357 5.12 11.98 5.82
N GLU A 358 5.84 12.93 6.41
CA GLU A 358 7.28 12.78 6.61
C GLU A 358 7.54 11.64 7.62
N LEU A 359 8.32 10.65 7.19
CA LEU A 359 8.81 9.60 8.06
C LEU A 359 9.98 10.16 8.88
N ASN A 360 9.81 10.26 10.20
CA ASN A 360 10.90 10.60 11.12
C ASN A 360 11.88 9.42 11.25
N ARG A 361 12.71 9.19 10.23
CA ARG A 361 13.81 8.20 10.25
C ARG A 361 15.17 8.89 10.17
N THR A 362 16.02 8.59 11.15
CA THR A 362 17.41 9.05 11.17
C THR A 362 18.28 8.05 10.40
N TYR A 363 18.63 8.38 9.17
CA TYR A 363 19.59 7.59 8.41
C TYR A 363 21.01 7.87 8.91
N SER A 364 21.73 6.82 9.31
CA SER A 364 23.17 6.94 9.55
C SER A 364 23.85 7.30 8.23
N LYS A 365 24.54 8.45 8.19
CA LYS A 365 25.43 8.77 7.07
C LYS A 365 26.46 7.66 6.98
N LYS A 366 26.53 7.03 5.80
CA LYS A 366 27.52 6.03 5.44
C LYS A 366 28.89 6.44 6.00
N HIS A 367 29.49 5.62 6.85
CA HIS A 367 30.89 5.81 7.26
C HIS A 367 31.72 5.90 5.97
N GLU A 368 32.26 7.08 5.66
CA GLU A 368 33.25 7.22 4.60
C GLU A 368 34.40 6.26 4.94
N ASN A 369 34.62 5.26 4.10
CA ASN A 369 35.73 4.33 4.27
C ASN A 369 37.03 5.14 4.16
N GLN A 370 37.63 5.46 5.31
CA GLN A 370 38.87 6.21 5.44
C GLN A 370 40.00 5.61 4.57
N SER A 371 39.97 4.28 4.38
CA SER A 371 40.87 3.54 3.49
C SER A 371 40.75 3.93 2.01
N VAL A 372 39.55 4.24 1.52
CA VAL A 372 39.32 4.67 0.12
C VAL A 372 39.85 6.08 -0.10
N LYS A 373 39.72 6.95 0.91
CA LYS A 373 40.26 8.32 0.88
C LYS A 373 41.79 8.30 0.89
N LEU A 374 42.39 7.41 1.67
CA LEU A 374 43.84 7.16 1.68
C LEU A 374 44.35 6.62 0.34
N LEU A 375 43.62 5.68 -0.27
CA LEU A 375 43.94 5.14 -1.59
C LEU A 375 43.88 6.22 -2.68
N LEU A 376 42.86 7.07 -2.67
CA LEU A 376 42.74 8.21 -3.59
C LEU A 376 43.92 9.17 -3.43
N TRP A 377 44.28 9.52 -2.19
CA TRP A 377 45.46 10.35 -1.91
C TRP A 377 46.75 9.72 -2.44
N PHE A 378 46.95 8.43 -2.22
CA PHE A 378 48.11 7.69 -2.73
C PHE A 378 48.17 7.71 -4.26
N VAL A 379 47.05 7.48 -4.94
CA VAL A 379 46.99 7.48 -6.41
C VAL A 379 47.28 8.87 -6.98
N THR A 380 46.72 9.94 -6.40
CA THR A 380 47.05 11.32 -6.80
C THR A 380 48.51 11.67 -6.52
N GLY A 381 49.07 11.22 -5.40
CA GLY A 381 50.47 11.46 -5.04
C GLY A 381 51.45 10.76 -5.99
N VAL A 382 51.19 9.48 -6.30
CA VAL A 382 52.03 8.70 -7.24
C VAL A 382 51.91 9.23 -8.66
N GLY A 383 50.70 9.58 -9.11
CA GLY A 383 50.48 10.17 -10.43
C GLY A 383 51.15 11.54 -10.58
N GLY A 384 51.09 12.39 -9.54
CA GLY A 384 51.80 13.67 -9.51
C GLY A 384 53.32 13.50 -9.53
N PHE A 385 53.84 12.54 -8.78
CA PHE A 385 55.28 12.22 -8.76
C PHE A 385 55.77 11.72 -10.12
N GLN A 386 55.01 10.85 -10.80
CA GLN A 386 55.34 10.39 -12.14
C GLN A 386 55.36 11.53 -13.16
N LEU A 387 54.40 12.47 -13.09
CA LEU A 387 54.37 13.66 -13.94
C LEU A 387 55.59 14.55 -13.74
N ILE A 388 56.03 14.76 -12.49
CA ILE A 388 57.23 15.54 -12.16
C ILE A 388 58.48 14.86 -12.74
N CYS A 389 58.59 13.52 -12.61
CA CYS A 389 59.69 12.76 -13.18
C CYS A 389 59.73 12.81 -14.72
N PHE A 390 58.57 12.82 -15.39
CA PHE A 390 58.53 12.97 -16.84
C PHE A 390 58.98 14.36 -17.30
N VAL A 391 58.58 15.42 -16.58
CA VAL A 391 58.97 16.79 -16.92
C VAL A 391 60.46 17.02 -16.70
N SER A 392 61.05 16.48 -15.63
CA SER A 392 62.49 16.63 -15.36
C SER A 392 63.39 15.88 -16.34
N VAL A 393 62.94 14.75 -16.88
CA VAL A 393 63.65 14.01 -17.94
C VAL A 393 63.50 14.70 -19.31
N TRP A 394 62.36 15.33 -19.57
CA TRP A 394 62.14 16.09 -20.82
C TRP A 394 63.02 17.35 -20.88
N ASP A 395 63.22 18.05 -19.75
CA ASP A 395 64.01 19.28 -19.67
C ASP A 395 65.53 19.03 -19.88
N GLN A 396 66.02 17.84 -19.55
CA GLN A 396 67.40 17.42 -19.81
C GLN A 396 67.65 16.90 -21.23
N GLY A 397 66.59 16.63 -22.01
CA GLY A 397 66.70 16.16 -23.40
C GLY A 397 66.81 17.27 -24.45
N MET A 398 66.63 18.54 -24.09
CA MET A 398 66.60 19.67 -25.04
C MET A 398 67.85 20.56 -25.05
N SER A 399 68.94 20.18 -24.38
CA SER A 399 70.23 20.88 -24.51
C SER A 399 71.30 19.97 -25.07
N ILE A 400 71.81 20.37 -26.26
CA ILE A 400 72.99 19.90 -27.00
C ILE A 400 72.66 19.00 -28.20
N GLY A 401 72.53 19.64 -29.37
CA GLY A 401 72.63 18.97 -30.67
C GLY A 401 72.13 19.76 -31.87
N ASP A 402 72.75 20.90 -32.21
CA ASP A 402 72.56 21.56 -33.51
C ASP A 402 73.92 21.81 -34.21
N HIS A 403 74.20 21.06 -35.29
CA HIS A 403 74.75 21.63 -36.52
C HIS A 403 74.67 20.67 -37.73
N ASN A 404 73.88 21.12 -38.69
CA ASN A 404 73.96 21.00 -40.16
C ASN A 404 73.70 19.65 -40.87
N ILE A 405 72.54 19.62 -41.53
CA ILE A 405 72.17 18.77 -42.66
C ILE A 405 72.51 19.48 -43.98
N GLY A 406 73.00 18.73 -44.96
CA GLY A 406 72.89 19.07 -46.38
C GLY A 406 72.47 17.85 -47.21
N GLY A 407 71.24 17.85 -47.72
CA GLY A 407 70.91 17.25 -49.01
C GLY A 407 70.01 16.00 -49.07
N ASN A 408 68.76 16.27 -49.49
CA ASN A 408 67.90 15.51 -50.43
C ASN A 408 67.00 14.34 -49.96
N GLY A 409 65.69 14.50 -50.23
CA GLY A 409 64.82 13.40 -50.72
C GLY A 409 63.61 12.95 -49.86
N GLN A 410 62.41 13.42 -50.25
CA GLN A 410 61.08 12.75 -50.24
C GLN A 410 60.23 12.57 -48.95
N ARG A 411 59.07 13.30 -48.94
CA ARG A 411 57.71 13.13 -48.29
C ARG A 411 57.65 12.89 -46.76
N PRO A 412 56.59 13.28 -45.98
CA PRO A 412 55.17 13.50 -46.34
C PRO A 412 54.41 14.67 -45.61
N TYR A 413 53.09 14.77 -45.89
CA TYR A 413 51.95 15.27 -45.09
C TYR A 413 52.09 16.52 -44.17
N GLY A 414 51.33 17.56 -44.52
CA GLY A 414 51.12 18.76 -43.71
C GLY A 414 49.91 18.64 -42.78
N GLU A 415 50.19 18.86 -41.50
CA GLU A 415 49.25 19.10 -40.41
C GLU A 415 49.00 20.63 -40.34
N ARG A 416 47.72 21.05 -40.32
CA ARG A 416 47.35 22.44 -40.06
C ARG A 416 46.12 22.50 -39.15
N ASP A 417 46.39 23.05 -37.97
CA ASP A 417 45.55 23.86 -37.08
C ASP A 417 44.41 23.19 -36.29
N ARG A 418 44.79 22.72 -35.10
CA ARG A 418 43.96 22.61 -33.90
C ARG A 418 44.36 23.76 -32.97
N GLY A 419 43.48 24.74 -32.80
CA GLY A 419 43.80 25.96 -32.05
C GLY A 419 42.63 26.69 -31.42
N ASP A 420 41.48 26.05 -31.19
CA ASP A 420 40.34 26.69 -30.52
C ASP A 420 39.64 25.72 -29.57
N ALA A 421 40.17 25.56 -28.34
CA ALA A 421 39.42 25.08 -27.16
C ALA A 421 40.26 25.18 -25.87
N TRP A 422 40.81 26.37 -25.55
CA TRP A 422 41.49 26.58 -24.26
C TRP A 422 41.07 27.88 -23.55
N ARG A 423 39.84 28.33 -23.78
CA ARG A 423 39.34 29.58 -23.16
C ARG A 423 37.89 29.51 -22.68
N GLN A 424 37.49 28.42 -22.00
CA GLN A 424 36.17 28.37 -21.34
C GLN A 424 36.07 27.51 -20.06
N SER A 425 37.16 27.31 -19.31
CA SER A 425 37.11 26.58 -18.01
C SER A 425 37.64 27.37 -16.81
N ARG A 426 37.55 28.70 -16.83
CA ARG A 426 37.79 29.55 -15.65
C ARG A 426 36.56 30.39 -15.30
N THR A 427 35.51 29.72 -14.80
CA THR A 427 34.49 30.29 -13.88
C THR A 427 33.50 29.18 -13.50
N ALA A 428 33.87 28.32 -12.53
CA ALA A 428 32.91 27.50 -11.76
C ALA A 428 33.52 26.91 -10.48
N VAL A 429 34.54 27.55 -9.89
CA VAL A 429 35.09 27.15 -8.58
C VAL A 429 34.78 28.24 -7.57
N ALA A 430 33.50 28.33 -7.18
CA ALA A 430 33.05 29.02 -5.97
C ALA A 430 31.58 28.70 -5.69
N ARG A 431 31.30 27.49 -5.16
CA ARG A 431 30.30 27.18 -4.11
C ARG A 431 30.16 25.65 -4.02
N GLY A 432 30.31 25.14 -2.80
CA GLY A 432 30.37 23.70 -2.52
C GLY A 432 29.06 22.96 -2.74
N GLY A 433 29.19 21.67 -3.05
CA GLY A 433 28.07 20.72 -3.19
C GLY A 433 28.51 19.45 -3.91
N GLN A 434 29.26 18.55 -3.24
CA GLN A 434 29.87 17.38 -3.88
C GLN A 434 28.98 16.12 -3.92
N GLU A 435 27.66 16.29 -3.77
CA GLU A 435 26.66 15.23 -4.02
C GLU A 435 25.79 15.50 -5.26
N SER A 436 25.84 16.69 -5.89
CA SER A 436 25.19 16.90 -7.20
C SER A 436 26.02 16.34 -8.35
N LEU A 437 27.35 16.35 -8.23
CA LEU A 437 28.23 16.07 -9.36
C LEU A 437 28.19 14.61 -9.83
N LEU A 438 27.95 13.64 -8.95
CA LEU A 438 27.85 12.22 -9.33
C LEU A 438 26.49 11.86 -9.94
N VAL A 439 25.44 12.61 -9.60
CA VAL A 439 24.13 12.49 -10.24
C VAL A 439 24.15 13.20 -11.60
N GLU A 440 24.73 14.40 -11.68
CA GLU A 440 24.95 15.12 -12.93
C GLU A 440 25.90 14.36 -13.86
N LEU A 441 26.99 13.76 -13.37
CA LEU A 441 27.90 12.97 -14.21
C LEU A 441 27.21 11.73 -14.80
N ARG A 442 26.37 11.03 -14.01
CA ARG A 442 25.64 9.84 -14.46
C ARG A 442 24.45 10.17 -15.35
N GLU A 443 23.80 11.31 -15.12
CA GLU A 443 22.78 11.86 -16.02
C GLU A 443 23.39 12.38 -17.32
N THR A 444 24.58 12.97 -17.30
CA THR A 444 25.32 13.34 -18.52
C THR A 444 25.83 12.12 -19.28
N GLU A 445 26.23 11.04 -18.61
CA GLU A 445 26.60 9.76 -19.25
C GLU A 445 25.38 9.09 -19.91
N ASN A 446 24.24 9.03 -19.22
CA ASN A 446 23.00 8.48 -19.77
C ASN A 446 22.42 9.35 -20.89
N ARG A 447 22.46 10.68 -20.77
CA ARG A 447 22.12 11.59 -21.89
C ARG A 447 23.07 11.41 -23.07
N GLY A 448 24.36 11.18 -22.81
CA GLY A 448 25.35 10.85 -23.84
C GLY A 448 25.03 9.55 -24.58
N LEU A 449 24.68 8.48 -23.84
CA LEU A 449 24.32 7.19 -24.42
C LEU A 449 23.03 7.26 -25.24
N VAL A 450 21.97 7.90 -24.71
CA VAL A 450 20.68 8.04 -25.42
C VAL A 450 20.84 8.91 -26.67
N SER A 451 21.63 9.99 -26.60
CA SER A 451 21.95 10.82 -27.77
C SER A 451 22.73 10.04 -28.82
N TRP A 452 23.74 9.26 -28.39
CA TRP A 452 24.55 8.42 -29.27
C TRP A 452 23.72 7.33 -29.97
N VAL A 453 22.82 6.65 -29.25
CA VAL A 453 21.89 5.67 -29.83
C VAL A 453 20.96 6.34 -30.84
N ARG A 454 20.42 7.53 -30.52
CA ARG A 454 19.52 8.29 -31.40
C ARG A 454 20.20 8.75 -32.70
N GLU A 455 21.47 9.13 -32.65
CA GLU A 455 22.27 9.48 -33.83
C GLU A 455 22.55 8.26 -34.71
N ASN A 456 22.85 7.10 -34.11
CA ASN A 456 23.10 5.87 -34.85
C ASN A 456 21.82 5.28 -35.49
N ILE A 457 20.64 5.56 -34.93
CA ILE A 457 19.34 5.19 -35.52
C ILE A 457 18.95 6.14 -36.67
N LYS A 458 19.23 7.45 -36.57
CA LYS A 458 18.87 8.45 -37.61
C LYS A 458 19.80 8.45 -38.83
N GLY A 459 20.96 7.80 -38.74
CA GLY A 459 21.96 7.74 -39.81
C GLY A 459 21.69 6.75 -40.94
N SER A 460 20.62 5.94 -40.89
CA SER A 460 20.27 5.00 -41.96
C SER A 460 19.16 5.56 -42.86
N SER A 461 19.52 5.86 -44.11
CA SER A 461 18.53 6.08 -45.16
C SER A 461 17.84 4.74 -45.50
N SER A 462 16.51 4.75 -45.50
CA SER A 462 15.55 3.71 -45.94
C SER A 462 15.36 2.46 -45.06
N ASP A 463 14.20 2.41 -44.40
CA ASP A 463 13.27 1.29 -44.14
C ASP A 463 13.73 -0.07 -43.60
N VAL A 464 14.97 -0.25 -43.14
CA VAL A 464 15.32 -1.47 -42.38
C VAL A 464 16.18 -1.12 -41.17
N ILE A 465 15.69 -1.45 -39.96
CA ILE A 465 16.36 -1.18 -38.67
C ILE A 465 17.59 -2.12 -38.46
N GLU A 466 17.67 -3.24 -39.19
CA GLU A 466 18.70 -4.28 -39.05
C GLU A 466 20.16 -3.81 -39.14
N PRO A 467 20.60 -2.92 -40.08
CA PRO A 467 22.01 -2.55 -40.21
C PRO A 467 22.54 -1.69 -39.05
N SER A 468 21.66 -1.17 -38.18
CA SER A 468 21.99 -0.25 -37.09
C SER A 468 22.24 -0.98 -35.76
N LEU A 469 21.69 -2.19 -35.62
CA LEU A 469 21.76 -2.99 -34.39
C LEU A 469 23.14 -3.58 -34.16
N GLU A 470 23.86 -3.97 -35.21
CA GLU A 470 25.24 -4.52 -35.09
C GLU A 470 26.23 -3.52 -34.48
N LYS A 471 26.00 -2.21 -34.62
CA LYS A 471 26.84 -1.15 -34.04
C LYS A 471 26.50 -0.84 -32.59
N ILE A 472 25.29 -1.16 -32.15
CA ILE A 472 24.77 -0.86 -30.80
C ILE A 472 24.89 -2.08 -29.88
N MET A 473 24.80 -3.28 -30.45
CA MET A 473 24.86 -4.54 -29.71
C MET A 473 26.30 -4.90 -29.33
N ASP A 474 26.46 -5.42 -28.10
CA ASP A 474 27.73 -5.91 -27.61
C ASP A 474 28.17 -7.16 -28.42
N PRO A 475 29.40 -7.19 -28.98
CA PRO A 475 29.92 -8.32 -29.76
C PRO A 475 29.95 -9.66 -29.00
N SER A 476 29.85 -9.66 -27.67
CA SER A 476 29.75 -10.86 -26.84
C SER A 476 28.37 -11.54 -26.89
N MET A 477 27.34 -10.85 -27.42
CA MET A 477 26.04 -11.43 -27.71
C MET A 477 26.09 -12.15 -29.07
N GLY A 478 26.59 -13.40 -29.07
CA GLY A 478 26.81 -14.22 -30.27
C GLY A 478 25.55 -14.56 -31.10
N GLU A 479 25.73 -15.39 -32.15
CA GLU A 479 24.78 -15.77 -33.23
C GLU A 479 23.39 -16.34 -32.81
N GLN A 480 23.02 -16.30 -31.53
CA GLN A 480 21.73 -16.79 -31.00
C GLN A 480 20.71 -15.67 -30.69
N CYS A 481 21.03 -14.41 -31.01
CA CYS A 481 20.12 -13.29 -30.76
C CYS A 481 19.20 -13.02 -31.96
N ASP A 482 17.89 -13.06 -31.74
CA ASP A 482 16.88 -12.71 -32.75
C ASP A 482 16.89 -11.19 -32.96
N MET A 483 17.51 -10.76 -34.07
CA MET A 483 17.69 -9.34 -34.43
C MET A 483 16.37 -8.57 -34.49
N MET A 484 15.26 -9.24 -34.85
CA MET A 484 13.94 -8.62 -34.91
C MET A 484 13.40 -8.30 -33.51
N LYS A 485 13.66 -9.18 -32.53
CA LYS A 485 13.29 -8.95 -31.12
C LYS A 485 14.14 -7.86 -30.48
N MET A 486 15.43 -7.81 -30.80
CA MET A 486 16.31 -6.75 -30.31
C MET A 486 15.94 -5.37 -30.88
N ALA A 487 15.54 -5.31 -32.15
CA ALA A 487 14.99 -4.09 -32.75
C ALA A 487 13.77 -3.58 -31.99
N LYS A 488 12.82 -4.47 -31.66
CA LYS A 488 11.61 -4.12 -30.89
C LYS A 488 11.94 -3.63 -29.48
N LEU A 489 12.87 -4.31 -28.79
CA LEU A 489 13.32 -3.89 -27.46
C LEU A 489 14.00 -2.51 -27.50
N LEU A 490 14.78 -2.22 -28.53
CA LEU A 490 15.42 -0.91 -28.72
C LEU A 490 14.38 0.20 -28.95
N VAL A 491 13.35 -0.05 -29.77
CA VAL A 491 12.26 0.90 -30.03
C VAL A 491 11.48 1.20 -28.75
N VAL A 492 11.14 0.16 -27.98
CA VAL A 492 10.47 0.31 -26.68
C VAL A 492 11.34 1.09 -25.71
N ALA A 493 12.63 0.75 -25.60
CA ALA A 493 13.58 1.45 -24.73
C ALA A 493 13.67 2.95 -25.07
N MET A 494 13.76 3.30 -26.37
CA MET A 494 13.83 4.69 -26.82
C MET A 494 12.56 5.48 -26.49
N LYS A 495 11.37 4.87 -26.60
CA LYS A 495 10.11 5.51 -26.21
C LYS A 495 9.96 5.67 -24.69
N CYS A 496 10.49 4.73 -23.91
CA CYS A 496 10.45 4.79 -22.45
C CYS A 496 11.37 5.88 -21.85
N VAL A 497 12.45 6.24 -22.56
CA VAL A 497 13.41 7.27 -22.13
C VAL A 497 13.12 8.68 -22.67
N GLU A 498 11.96 8.91 -23.30
CA GLU A 498 11.61 10.24 -23.81
C GLU A 498 11.52 11.28 -22.67
N GLU A 499 11.99 12.50 -22.93
CA GLU A 499 12.06 13.55 -21.90
C GLU A 499 10.65 14.06 -21.54
N GLU A 500 9.74 14.13 -22.50
CA GLU A 500 8.36 14.54 -22.28
C GLU A 500 7.50 13.39 -21.72
N LYS A 501 6.82 13.65 -20.60
CA LYS A 501 5.94 12.67 -19.93
C LYS A 501 4.81 12.16 -20.86
N GLY A 502 4.34 12.99 -21.79
CA GLY A 502 3.30 12.62 -22.75
C GLY A 502 3.77 11.76 -23.93
N GLY A 503 5.10 11.70 -24.17
CA GLY A 503 5.69 10.87 -25.22
C GLY A 503 6.03 9.44 -24.78
N ARG A 504 5.94 9.16 -23.46
CA ARG A 504 6.23 7.83 -22.91
C ARG A 504 5.01 6.91 -23.02
N PRO A 505 5.20 5.65 -23.47
CA PRO A 505 4.11 4.71 -23.63
C PRO A 505 3.58 4.24 -22.26
N THR A 506 2.29 3.96 -22.18
CA THR A 506 1.72 3.25 -21.03
C THR A 506 2.18 1.79 -21.02
N MET A 507 2.11 1.12 -19.87
CA MET A 507 2.46 -0.30 -19.79
C MET A 507 1.62 -1.19 -20.72
N SER A 508 0.36 -0.82 -20.99
CA SER A 508 -0.47 -1.48 -21.99
C SER A 508 0.09 -1.32 -23.41
N GLN A 509 0.51 -0.11 -23.80
CA GLN A 509 1.14 0.16 -25.09
C GLN A 509 2.50 -0.54 -25.23
N VAL A 510 3.27 -0.66 -24.15
CA VAL A 510 4.53 -1.41 -24.14
C VAL A 510 4.27 -2.89 -24.43
N VAL A 511 3.24 -3.48 -23.84
CA VAL A 511 2.87 -4.88 -24.08
C VAL A 511 2.41 -5.08 -25.52
N GLU A 512 1.60 -4.16 -26.07
CA GLU A 512 1.21 -4.19 -27.50
C GLU A 512 2.43 -4.12 -28.42
N MET A 513 3.36 -3.18 -28.19
CA MET A 513 4.58 -3.04 -28.99
C MET A 513 5.50 -4.27 -28.93
N LEU A 514 5.42 -5.08 -27.86
CA LEU A 514 6.19 -6.31 -27.71
C LEU A 514 5.45 -7.55 -28.26
N GLN A 515 4.12 -7.49 -28.39
CA GLN A 515 3.28 -8.58 -28.88
C GLN A 515 2.98 -8.51 -30.38
N ASP A 516 3.07 -7.32 -30.99
CA ASP A 516 2.81 -7.14 -32.42
C ASP A 516 3.82 -7.93 -33.26
N ASN A 517 3.35 -8.94 -34.01
CA ASN A 517 4.13 -9.79 -34.91
C ASN A 517 3.92 -9.41 -36.38
N HIS A 518 4.00 -8.12 -36.68
CA HIS A 518 4.05 -7.63 -38.07
C HIS A 518 5.48 -7.34 -38.50
#